data_AF-B1B5J0-F1
#
_entry.id   AF-B1B5J0-F1
#
_cell.length_a   1.000
_cell.length_b   1.000
_cell.length_c   1.000
_cell.angle_alpha   90.00
_cell.angle_beta   90.00
_cell.angle_gamma   90.00
#
_symmetry.space_group_name_H-M   'P 1'
#
loop_
_entity.id
_entity.type
_entity.pdbx_description
1 polymer ?
#
loop_
_entity_poly.entity_id
_entity_poly.type
_entity_poly.pdbx_seq_one_letter_code
_entity_poly.pdbx_strand_id
1 'polypeptide(L)'
;MASFRTLFACVVILCCVLWSSMARYGEDMEVETEMNKRDEGVRCTGQHASSFCLNGGTCRHIASLGEYYCICPGDYTGHRCDQKSG
;
A
#
# COMPACT_ATOMS: atom_id res chain seq x y z
N MET A 1 -15.60 -1.75 54.49
CA MET A 1 -16.34 -1.98 53.23
C MET A 1 -15.96 -0.99 52.10
N ALA A 2 -15.49 0.23 52.39
CA ALA A 2 -15.19 1.24 51.35
C ALA A 2 -13.85 1.04 50.58
N SER A 3 -12.85 0.38 51.18
CA SER A 3 -11.50 0.27 50.59
C SER A 3 -11.44 -0.62 49.33
N PHE A 4 -12.26 -1.67 49.25
CA PHE A 4 -12.22 -2.63 48.13
C PHE A 4 -12.82 -2.07 46.84
N ARG A 5 -13.85 -1.21 46.95
CA ARG A 5 -14.52 -0.59 45.79
C ARG A 5 -13.61 0.38 45.05
N THR A 6 -12.83 1.16 45.78
CA THR A 6 -11.89 2.13 45.19
C THR A 6 -10.76 1.42 44.45
N LEU A 7 -10.18 0.36 45.03
CA LEU A 7 -9.12 -0.42 44.38
C LEU A 7 -9.60 -1.06 43.07
N PHE A 8 -10.81 -1.65 43.07
CA PHE A 8 -11.37 -2.27 41.86
C PHE A 8 -11.61 -1.21 40.76
N ALA A 9 -12.16 -0.04 41.13
CA ALA A 9 -12.35 1.06 40.19
C ALA A 9 -11.02 1.57 39.62
N CYS A 10 -9.98 1.72 40.44
CA CYS A 10 -8.65 2.12 39.97
C CYS A 10 -8.06 1.11 38.97
N VAL A 11 -8.17 -0.19 39.24
CA VAL A 11 -7.70 -1.24 38.33
C VAL A 11 -8.44 -1.18 37.00
N VAL A 12 -9.77 -1.03 37.02
CA VAL A 12 -10.58 -0.90 35.79
C VAL A 12 -10.18 0.33 34.99
N ILE A 13 -9.99 1.49 35.62
CA ILE A 13 -9.57 2.73 34.92
C ILE A 13 -8.19 2.54 34.28
N LEU A 14 -7.22 1.98 35.01
CA LEU A 14 -5.88 1.71 34.47
C LEU A 14 -5.95 0.74 33.28
N CYS A 15 -6.74 -0.35 33.40
CA CYS A 15 -6.96 -1.28 32.29
C CYS A 15 -7.64 -0.62 31.08
N CYS A 16 -8.60 0.28 31.27
CA CYS A 16 -9.25 1.03 30.18
C CYS A 16 -8.27 1.97 29.46
N VAL A 17 -7.42 2.67 30.21
CA VAL A 17 -6.39 3.54 29.64
C VAL A 17 -5.39 2.70 28.83
N LEU A 18 -4.95 1.57 29.38
CA LEU A 18 -4.07 0.64 28.66
C LEU A 18 -4.76 0.11 27.39
N TRP A 19 -6.00 -0.39 27.49
CA TRP A 19 -6.78 -0.88 26.35
C TRP A 19 -6.94 0.15 25.24
N SER A 20 -7.18 1.42 25.61
CA SER A 20 -7.29 2.51 24.65
C SER A 20 -5.95 2.83 23.97
N SER A 21 -4.84 2.73 24.69
CA SER A 21 -3.50 2.87 24.12
C SER A 21 -3.16 1.74 23.14
N MET A 22 -3.58 0.51 23.45
CA MET A 22 -3.35 -0.63 22.55
C MET A 22 -4.27 -0.69 21.34
N ALA A 23 -5.51 -0.23 21.45
CA ALA A 23 -6.37 -0.09 20.28
C ALA A 23 -5.74 0.82 19.21
N ARG A 24 -5.14 1.95 19.61
CA ARG A 24 -4.47 2.87 18.67
C ARG A 24 -3.22 2.30 17.97
N TYR A 25 -2.55 1.27 18.51
CA TYR A 25 -1.41 0.69 17.80
C TYR A 25 -1.84 -0.21 16.63
N GLY A 26 -3.09 -0.69 16.63
CA GLY A 26 -3.55 -1.74 15.72
C GLY A 26 -4.11 -1.26 14.37
N GLU A 27 -4.38 0.03 14.21
CA GLU A 27 -5.05 0.59 13.02
C GLU A 27 -4.12 0.94 11.85
N ASP A 28 -2.79 0.77 11.99
CA ASP A 28 -1.82 1.10 10.91
C ASP A 28 -1.32 -0.15 10.15
N MET A 29 -1.85 -1.34 10.44
CA MET A 29 -1.29 -2.60 9.94
C MET A 29 -2.10 -3.20 8.78
N GLU A 30 -2.36 -2.41 7.73
CA GLU A 30 -2.99 -2.92 6.49
C GLU A 30 -2.39 -2.28 5.22
N VAL A 31 -1.07 -2.08 5.13
CA VAL A 31 -0.42 -1.85 3.83
C VAL A 31 0.93 -2.55 3.73
N GLU A 32 0.94 -3.88 3.80
CA GLU A 32 2.08 -4.69 3.32
C GLU A 32 1.66 -5.80 2.35
N THR A 33 0.40 -5.85 1.92
CA THR A 33 -0.01 -6.73 0.82
C THR A 33 0.26 -6.04 -0.51
N GLU A 34 1.54 -5.83 -0.86
CA GLU A 34 2.13 -5.89 -2.23
C GLU A 34 3.68 -5.68 -2.19
N MET A 35 4.37 -6.04 -1.09
CA MET A 35 5.86 -6.15 -1.07
C MET A 35 6.36 -7.60 -1.18
N ASN A 36 5.52 -8.52 -1.66
CA ASN A 36 5.96 -9.87 -1.99
C ASN A 36 6.37 -9.95 -3.47
N LYS A 37 7.66 -10.24 -3.67
CA LYS A 37 8.39 -10.58 -4.90
C LYS A 37 9.08 -9.42 -5.62
N ARG A 38 10.33 -9.26 -5.20
CA ARG A 38 11.48 -8.84 -6.01
C ARG A 38 11.27 -9.21 -7.49
N ASP A 39 11.41 -8.21 -8.36
CA ASP A 39 11.80 -8.31 -9.78
C ASP A 39 10.74 -8.03 -10.88
N GLU A 40 9.42 -8.20 -10.70
CA GLU A 40 8.47 -8.06 -11.84
C GLU A 40 7.63 -6.75 -11.85
N GLY A 41 7.96 -5.77 -11.02
CA GLY A 41 7.26 -4.46 -10.94
C GLY A 41 5.81 -4.54 -10.41
N VAL A 42 5.43 -3.63 -9.51
CA VAL A 42 4.03 -3.50 -9.05
C VAL A 42 3.18 -2.82 -10.12
N ARG A 43 1.85 -2.95 -10.09
CA ARG A 43 1.00 -2.15 -11.00
C ARG A 43 1.11 -0.68 -10.62
N CYS A 44 1.15 0.19 -11.61
CA CYS A 44 1.07 1.63 -11.37
C CYS A 44 -0.28 1.97 -10.70
N THR A 45 -0.30 3.00 -9.86
CA THR A 45 -1.51 3.52 -9.21
C THR A 45 -1.77 4.96 -9.67
N GLY A 46 -3.01 5.43 -9.50
CA GLY A 46 -3.39 6.80 -9.85
C GLY A 46 -3.22 7.13 -11.34
N GLN A 47 -2.71 8.33 -11.64
CA GLN A 47 -2.57 8.86 -13.00
C GLN A 47 -1.65 8.00 -13.90
N HIS A 48 -0.64 7.36 -13.30
CA HIS A 48 0.25 6.48 -14.04
C HIS A 48 -0.43 5.17 -14.49
N ALA A 49 -1.40 4.66 -13.72
CA ALA A 49 -2.11 3.43 -14.04
C ALA A 49 -2.98 3.54 -15.31
N SER A 50 -3.64 4.68 -15.48
CA SER A 50 -4.67 4.85 -16.51
C SER A 50 -4.18 5.55 -17.77
N SER A 51 -3.11 6.35 -17.69
CA SER A 51 -2.73 7.28 -18.77
C SER A 51 -1.25 7.29 -19.15
N PHE A 52 -0.40 6.59 -18.41
CA PHE A 52 1.03 6.54 -18.71
C PHE A 52 1.31 5.75 -20.00
N CYS A 53 0.78 4.52 -20.09
CA CYS A 53 0.95 3.68 -21.27
C CYS A 53 -0.21 3.86 -22.25
N LEU A 54 0.13 4.03 -23.53
CA LEU A 54 -0.82 4.18 -24.63
C LEU A 54 -0.99 2.86 -25.39
N ASN A 55 -1.96 2.82 -26.31
CA ASN A 55 -2.20 1.68 -27.22
C ASN A 55 -2.38 0.31 -26.52
N GLY A 56 -2.93 0.30 -25.30
CA GLY A 56 -3.14 -0.92 -24.52
C GLY A 56 -1.90 -1.41 -23.76
N GLY A 57 -0.87 -0.57 -23.61
CA GLY A 57 0.28 -0.88 -22.79
C GLY A 57 -0.05 -1.07 -21.30
N THR A 58 0.70 -1.93 -20.62
CA THR A 58 0.53 -2.19 -19.18
C THR A 58 1.61 -1.46 -18.39
N CYS A 59 1.18 -0.58 -17.48
CA CYS A 59 2.09 0.17 -16.63
C CYS A 59 2.58 -0.66 -15.44
N ARG A 60 3.90 -0.70 -15.24
CA ARG A 60 4.59 -1.34 -14.12
C ARG A 60 5.51 -0.34 -13.43
N HIS A 61 5.59 -0.44 -12.11
CA HIS A 61 6.44 0.40 -11.26
C HIS A 61 7.47 -0.47 -10.54
N ILE A 62 8.75 -0.17 -10.74
CA ILE A 62 9.85 -0.85 -10.07
C ILE A 62 10.11 -0.12 -8.77
N ALA A 63 9.51 -0.57 -7.67
CA ALA A 63 9.69 0.07 -6.36
C ALA A 63 11.17 0.15 -5.92
N SER A 64 12.01 -0.79 -6.37
CA SER A 64 13.45 -0.78 -6.10
C SER A 64 14.22 0.35 -6.78
N LEU A 65 13.75 0.82 -7.94
CA LEU A 65 14.38 1.92 -8.70
C LEU A 65 13.57 3.23 -8.58
N GLY A 66 12.29 3.16 -8.17
CA GLY A 66 11.36 4.28 -8.20
C GLY A 66 10.95 4.67 -9.63
N GLU A 67 11.11 3.77 -10.60
CA GLU A 67 10.86 4.04 -12.01
C GLU A 67 9.59 3.35 -12.52
N TYR A 68 8.92 4.01 -13.47
CA TYR A 68 7.74 3.50 -14.16
C TYR A 68 8.11 3.11 -15.59
N TYR A 69 7.62 1.96 -16.04
CA TYR A 69 7.83 1.49 -17.39
C TYR A 69 6.54 0.89 -17.96
N CYS A 70 6.43 0.92 -19.29
CA CYS A 70 5.32 0.35 -20.03
C CYS A 70 5.72 -0.93 -20.74
N ILE A 71 4.88 -1.96 -20.61
CA ILE A 71 4.94 -3.15 -21.46
C ILE A 71 4.03 -2.91 -22.65
N CYS A 72 4.61 -2.84 -23.85
CA CYS A 72 3.88 -2.56 -25.08
C CYS A 72 3.37 -3.83 -25.75
N PRO A 73 2.10 -3.89 -26.18
CA PRO A 73 1.57 -5.02 -26.92
C PRO A 73 1.98 -4.97 -28.39
N GLY A 74 2.23 -6.14 -29.00
CA GLY A 74 2.45 -6.28 -30.44
C GLY A 74 3.63 -5.46 -30.96
N ASP A 75 3.40 -4.68 -32.02
CA ASP A 75 4.42 -3.86 -32.68
C ASP A 75 4.53 -2.45 -32.08
N TYR A 76 3.86 -2.13 -30.97
CA TYR A 76 4.00 -0.82 -30.34
C TYR A 76 5.35 -0.71 -29.63
N THR A 77 6.00 0.44 -29.79
CA THR A 77 7.32 0.77 -29.23
C THR A 77 7.30 2.18 -28.63
N GLY A 78 8.41 2.55 -28.00
CA GLY A 78 8.54 3.80 -27.25
C GLY A 78 8.25 3.64 -25.76
N HIS A 79 8.68 4.61 -24.96
CA HIS A 79 8.57 4.55 -23.49
C HIS A 79 7.12 4.46 -23.00
N ARG A 80 6.18 5.01 -23.79
CA ARG A 80 4.74 5.01 -23.50
C ARG A 80 3.95 4.14 -24.48
N CYS A 81 4.61 3.30 -25.27
CA CYS A 81 3.95 2.54 -26.34
C CYS A 81 3.22 3.44 -27.34
N ASP A 82 3.75 4.64 -27.59
CA ASP A 82 3.14 5.68 -28.42
C ASP A 82 3.50 5.54 -29.91
N GLN A 83 4.58 4.82 -30.21
CA GLN A 83 5.05 4.61 -31.58
C GLN A 83 4.59 3.23 -32.07
N LYS A 84 4.21 3.12 -33.34
CA LYS A 84 3.99 1.82 -33.99
C LYS A 84 5.25 1.47 -34.77
N SER A 85 5.87 0.34 -34.44
CA SER A 85 6.98 -0.25 -35.18
C SER A 85 6.44 -1.00 -36.39
N GLY A 86 5.84 -0.27 -37.33
CA GLY A 86 5.28 -0.84 -38.57
C GLY A 86 4.85 0.22 -39.55
#